data_AF-A0A7C7QB40-F1
#
_entry.id   AF-A0A7C7QB40-F1
#
_cell.length_a   1.000
_cell.length_b   1.000
_cell.length_c   1.000
_cell.angle_alpha   90.00
_cell.angle_beta   90.00
_cell.angle_gamma   90.00
#
_symmetry.space_group_name_H-M   'P 1'
#
loop_
_entity.id
_entity.type
_entity.pdbx_description
1 polymer ?
#
loop_
_entity_poly.entity_id
_entity_poly.type
_entity_poly.pdbx_seq_one_letter_code
_entity_poly.pdbx_strand_id
1 'polypeptide(L)'
;MMDAGRHPNITLLTYSEVEEVSGYVGNFTVRIRKRARYVKEDLCTGCGLCQEKCPRKVVDTVFEAGMGKRKVIYRPFAQAIPNIPVIDRENCLYFTKGRCKLCEQVCPTGAIDFEQDDQLLDVQVGAIIVATGFGMWDPTQLPQYSYGLSPNIITGLQFERLSSAGGATGGEILTAEGKKPERVAIIHCVGSRDEHAHRYCSRVCCMYSLKQAHIVRERTGAEVYEFYMDMRAFGKAYEEFYERVQEEGVTFVRGRGAEVEVLPNGRLRVKGEDADLGKLVAADVDIVILATAIEPHPDADRVAALFGLGRTEDGFFAEAHPKLRPVETSTAGVFLAGACQGPRDVPDTVAHAGAA
;
A
#
# COMPACT_ATOMS: atom_id res chain seq x y z
N MET A 1 15.69 5.57 -3.36
CA MET A 1 15.47 4.79 -4.61
C MET A 1 16.37 5.23 -5.76
N MET A 2 16.59 6.53 -6.00
CA MET A 2 17.47 6.98 -7.08
C MET A 2 18.90 6.45 -6.91
N ASP A 3 19.43 6.48 -5.69
CA ASP A 3 20.77 5.98 -5.39
C ASP A 3 20.88 4.48 -5.68
N ALA A 4 19.92 3.67 -5.22
CA ALA A 4 19.88 2.24 -5.50
C ALA A 4 19.85 1.93 -7.01
N GLY A 5 19.13 2.72 -7.80
CA GLY A 5 19.07 2.56 -9.26
C GLY A 5 20.34 2.98 -10.01
N ARG A 6 21.30 3.64 -9.35
CA ARG A 6 22.58 4.09 -9.94
C ARG A 6 23.80 3.52 -9.23
N HIS A 7 23.61 2.68 -8.22
CA HIS A 7 24.71 2.21 -7.38
C HIS A 7 25.54 1.16 -8.13
N PRO A 8 26.88 1.29 -8.18
CA PRO A 8 27.73 0.39 -8.98
C PRO A 8 27.70 -1.06 -8.52
N ASN A 9 27.39 -1.31 -7.24
CA ASN A 9 27.30 -2.65 -6.66
C ASN A 9 25.86 -3.17 -6.51
N ILE A 10 24.85 -2.49 -7.07
CA ILE A 10 23.46 -2.94 -7.02
C ILE A 10 22.95 -3.13 -8.44
N THR A 11 22.59 -4.36 -8.78
CA THR A 11 21.85 -4.66 -10.00
C THR A 11 20.36 -4.63 -9.68
N LEU A 12 19.67 -3.58 -10.15
CA LEU A 12 18.23 -3.42 -9.92
C LEU A 12 17.42 -4.15 -11.00
N LEU A 13 16.83 -5.29 -10.63
CA LEU A 13 15.92 -6.05 -11.49
C LEU A 13 14.46 -5.69 -11.15
N THR A 14 13.91 -4.70 -11.84
CA THR A 14 12.50 -4.30 -11.69
C THR A 14 11.58 -5.08 -12.62
N TYR A 15 10.30 -5.21 -12.27
CA TYR A 15 9.33 -6.02 -13.02
C TYR A 15 9.84 -7.45 -13.24
N SER A 16 10.46 -8.00 -12.18
CA SER A 16 11.11 -9.29 -12.15
C SER A 16 10.71 -10.01 -10.86
N GLU A 17 10.63 -11.33 -10.90
CA GLU A 17 10.25 -12.16 -9.75
C GLU A 17 11.17 -13.36 -9.63
N VAL A 18 11.47 -13.76 -8.40
CA VAL A 18 12.19 -15.01 -8.14
C VAL A 18 11.22 -16.17 -8.35
N GLU A 19 11.64 -17.15 -9.16
CA GLU A 19 10.86 -18.36 -9.46
C GLU A 19 11.36 -19.57 -8.68
N GLU A 20 12.66 -19.67 -8.49
CA GLU A 20 13.29 -20.84 -7.89
C GLU A 20 14.51 -20.42 -7.09
N VAL A 21 14.70 -21.06 -5.94
CA VAL A 21 15.89 -20.93 -5.09
C VAL A 21 16.37 -22.32 -4.76
N SER A 22 17.65 -22.58 -5.01
CA SER A 22 18.30 -23.84 -4.66
C SER A 22 19.68 -23.57 -4.06
N GLY A 23 20.26 -24.58 -3.42
CA GLY A 23 21.56 -24.47 -2.75
C GLY A 23 21.43 -24.21 -1.25
N TYR A 24 22.46 -23.61 -0.67
CA TYR A 24 22.60 -23.40 0.78
C TYR A 24 23.40 -22.13 1.07
N VAL A 25 23.49 -21.74 2.34
CA VAL A 25 24.21 -20.53 2.79
C VAL A 25 25.60 -20.41 2.14
N GLY A 26 25.86 -19.25 1.54
CA GLY A 26 27.10 -18.97 0.79
C GLY A 26 27.11 -19.45 -0.67
N ASN A 27 26.18 -20.31 -1.08
CA ASN A 27 26.14 -20.94 -2.41
C ASN A 27 24.69 -21.15 -2.91
N PHE A 28 23.89 -20.09 -2.98
CA PHE A 28 22.55 -20.15 -3.55
C PHE A 28 22.57 -19.91 -5.06
N THR A 29 21.81 -20.72 -5.79
CA THR A 29 21.43 -20.45 -7.19
C THR A 29 20.00 -19.97 -7.22
N VAL A 30 19.79 -18.74 -7.70
CA VAL A 30 18.48 -18.09 -7.75
C VAL A 30 18.08 -17.88 -9.20
N ARG A 31 16.93 -18.44 -9.59
CA ARG A 31 16.32 -18.21 -10.90
C ARG A 31 15.33 -17.06 -10.82
N ILE A 32 15.53 -16.07 -11.66
CA ILE A 32 14.74 -14.84 -11.71
C ILE A 32 14.09 -14.75 -13.09
N ARG A 33 12.76 -14.62 -13.11
CA ARG A 33 12.01 -14.24 -14.31
C ARG A 33 11.94 -12.74 -14.39
N LYS A 34 12.62 -12.16 -15.36
CA LYS A 34 12.43 -10.76 -15.78
C LYS A 34 11.30 -10.71 -16.79
N ARG A 35 10.16 -10.16 -16.39
CA ARG A 35 8.95 -10.12 -17.24
C ARG A 35 9.13 -9.13 -18.40
N ALA A 36 8.55 -9.47 -19.54
CA ALA A 36 8.52 -8.58 -20.69
C ALA A 36 7.72 -7.30 -20.38
N ARG A 37 8.39 -6.15 -20.48
CA ARG A 37 7.73 -4.83 -20.36
C ARG A 37 6.97 -4.46 -21.63
N TYR A 38 7.31 -5.11 -22.74
CA TYR A 38 7.00 -4.74 -24.12
C TYR A 38 7.58 -3.37 -24.52
N VAL A 39 8.67 -3.01 -23.84
CA VAL A 39 9.40 -1.75 -24.00
C VAL A 39 10.88 -2.04 -23.79
N LYS A 40 11.69 -1.79 -24.82
CA LYS A 40 13.14 -1.90 -24.80
C LYS A 40 13.72 -0.84 -23.88
N GLU A 41 14.32 -1.29 -22.78
CA GLU A 41 14.76 -0.41 -21.68
C GLU A 41 15.91 0.51 -22.09
N ASP A 42 16.80 0.05 -22.96
CA ASP A 42 17.95 0.75 -23.52
C ASP A 42 17.57 1.88 -24.51
N LEU A 43 16.44 1.73 -25.20
CA LEU A 43 15.93 2.72 -26.15
C LEU A 43 14.90 3.68 -25.56
N CYS A 44 14.32 3.35 -24.40
CA CYS A 44 13.25 4.13 -23.81
C CYS A 44 13.78 5.37 -23.08
N THR A 45 13.28 6.54 -23.47
CA THR A 45 13.64 7.82 -22.81
C THR A 45 12.69 8.21 -21.68
N GLY A 46 11.59 7.47 -21.48
CA GLY A 46 10.58 7.81 -20.46
C GLY A 46 9.75 9.06 -20.78
N CYS A 47 9.67 9.49 -22.05
CA CYS A 47 9.00 10.74 -22.43
C CYS A 47 7.47 10.76 -22.20
N GLY A 48 6.81 9.60 -22.17
CA GLY A 48 5.39 9.47 -21.84
C GLY A 48 4.40 9.59 -23.01
N LEU A 49 4.85 9.92 -24.23
CA LEU A 49 3.98 10.07 -25.41
C LEU A 49 3.07 8.86 -25.66
N CYS A 50 3.61 7.65 -25.47
CA CYS A 50 2.85 6.41 -25.63
C CYS A 50 1.70 6.27 -24.60
N GLN A 51 1.88 6.79 -23.39
CA GLN A 51 0.87 6.78 -22.33
C GLN A 51 -0.24 7.79 -22.66
N GLU A 52 0.12 9.00 -23.07
CA GLU A 52 -0.83 10.05 -23.46
C GLU A 52 -1.76 9.58 -24.60
N LYS A 53 -1.17 8.95 -25.63
CA LYS A 53 -1.91 8.55 -26.84
C LYS A 53 -2.65 7.22 -26.68
N CYS A 54 -2.35 6.40 -25.67
CA CYS A 54 -3.05 5.14 -25.47
C CYS A 54 -4.57 5.37 -25.27
N PRO A 55 -5.45 4.77 -26.09
CA PRO A 55 -6.88 5.06 -26.03
C PRO A 55 -7.59 4.35 -24.87
N ARG A 56 -7.01 3.28 -24.33
CA ARG A 56 -7.62 2.48 -23.26
C ARG A 56 -7.17 2.99 -21.89
N LYS A 57 -8.15 3.19 -21.01
CA LYS A 57 -7.95 3.46 -19.58
C LYS A 57 -8.53 2.31 -18.77
N VAL A 58 -7.92 2.02 -17.62
CA VAL A 58 -8.38 1.03 -16.64
C VAL A 58 -8.33 1.64 -15.25
N VAL A 59 -9.18 1.18 -14.34
CA VAL A 59 -9.09 1.55 -12.93
C VAL A 59 -7.77 1.02 -12.39
N ASP A 60 -7.01 1.88 -11.72
CA ASP A 60 -5.74 1.49 -11.11
C ASP A 60 -5.98 1.08 -9.66
N THR A 61 -6.13 -0.23 -9.47
CA THR A 61 -6.32 -0.85 -8.15
C THR A 61 -5.02 -1.02 -7.37
N VAL A 62 -3.86 -0.82 -8.01
CA VAL A 62 -2.56 -1.11 -7.41
C VAL A 62 -1.96 0.17 -6.83
N PHE A 63 -1.66 1.17 -7.66
CA PHE A 63 -1.00 2.39 -7.17
C PHE A 63 -2.01 3.43 -6.69
N GLU A 64 -3.13 3.61 -7.39
CA GLU A 64 -4.18 4.56 -6.99
C GLU A 64 -5.26 3.95 -6.09
N ALA A 65 -5.09 2.69 -5.63
CA ALA A 65 -6.03 2.02 -4.72
C ALA A 65 -7.52 2.07 -5.17
N GLY A 66 -7.75 2.06 -6.49
CA GLY A 66 -9.08 2.14 -7.10
C GLY A 66 -9.63 3.56 -7.29
N MET A 67 -8.95 4.59 -6.76
CA MET A 67 -9.38 5.99 -6.82
C MET A 67 -9.15 6.62 -8.20
N GLY A 68 -8.21 6.07 -8.98
CA GLY A 68 -7.74 6.63 -10.23
C GLY A 68 -7.88 5.69 -11.41
N LYS A 69 -7.71 6.25 -12.61
CA LYS A 69 -7.58 5.46 -13.84
C LYS A 69 -6.20 5.66 -14.43
N ARG A 70 -5.54 4.56 -14.79
CA ARG A 70 -4.29 4.57 -15.56
C ARG A 70 -4.52 4.16 -17.01
N LYS A 71 -3.50 4.38 -17.84
CA LYS A 71 -3.43 3.85 -19.21
C LYS A 71 -2.93 2.41 -19.19
N VAL A 72 -3.08 1.70 -20.30
CA VAL A 72 -2.60 0.31 -20.41
C VAL A 72 -1.08 0.26 -20.54
N ILE A 73 -0.49 1.14 -21.34
CA ILE A 73 0.94 1.43 -21.24
C ILE A 73 1.09 2.52 -20.18
N TYR A 74 1.83 2.23 -19.12
CA TYR A 74 1.87 3.09 -17.93
C TYR A 74 3.20 2.98 -17.19
N ARG A 75 3.49 3.99 -16.39
CA ARG A 75 4.39 3.90 -15.25
C ARG A 75 3.55 3.90 -13.97
N PRO A 76 3.93 3.17 -12.91
CA PRO A 76 3.17 3.18 -11.67
C PRO A 76 2.95 4.58 -11.11
N PHE A 77 3.96 5.45 -11.18
CA PHE A 77 3.87 6.85 -10.76
C PHE A 77 4.89 7.74 -11.49
N ALA A 78 4.76 9.05 -11.36
CA ALA A 78 5.57 10.02 -12.11
C ALA A 78 7.08 9.91 -11.80
N GLN A 79 7.43 9.63 -10.54
CA GLN A 79 8.81 9.49 -10.07
C GLN A 79 9.30 8.02 -10.05
N ALA A 80 8.64 7.12 -10.78
CA ALA A 80 9.01 5.71 -10.82
C ALA A 80 10.45 5.49 -11.30
N ILE A 81 11.14 4.53 -10.68
CA ILE A 81 12.52 4.15 -11.00
C ILE A 81 12.55 2.64 -11.31
N PRO A 82 13.02 2.23 -12.50
CA PRO A 82 13.41 3.06 -13.63
C PRO A 82 12.21 3.81 -14.24
N ASN A 83 12.48 4.93 -14.90
CA ASN A 83 11.44 5.77 -15.52
C ASN A 83 10.97 5.19 -16.86
N ILE A 84 10.61 3.91 -16.88
CA ILE A 84 10.30 3.12 -18.08
C ILE A 84 8.90 2.53 -17.93
N PRO A 85 7.99 2.76 -18.89
CA PRO A 85 6.64 2.21 -18.83
C PRO A 85 6.62 0.70 -19.07
N VAL A 86 5.51 0.07 -18.69
CA VAL A 86 5.18 -1.33 -19.01
C VAL A 86 3.84 -1.38 -19.73
N ILE A 87 3.62 -2.38 -20.58
CA ILE A 87 2.32 -2.66 -21.19
C ILE A 87 1.60 -3.73 -20.38
N ASP A 88 0.45 -3.36 -19.82
CA ASP A 88 -0.52 -4.29 -19.22
C ASP A 88 -1.17 -5.16 -20.31
N ARG A 89 -0.74 -6.42 -20.42
CA ARG A 89 -1.22 -7.34 -21.47
C ARG A 89 -2.71 -7.60 -21.38
N GLU A 90 -3.22 -7.82 -20.17
CA GLU A 90 -4.60 -8.22 -19.91
C GLU A 90 -5.60 -7.17 -20.39
N ASN A 91 -5.19 -5.91 -20.39
CA ASN A 91 -6.04 -4.79 -20.80
C ASN A 91 -5.67 -4.18 -22.16
N CYS A 92 -4.57 -4.62 -22.78
CA CYS A 92 -4.11 -4.08 -24.05
C CYS A 92 -4.96 -4.55 -25.23
N LEU A 93 -5.41 -3.59 -26.05
CA LEU A 93 -6.21 -3.88 -27.25
C LEU A 93 -5.42 -4.59 -28.36
N TYR A 94 -4.08 -4.56 -28.33
CA TYR A 94 -3.26 -5.40 -29.20
C TYR A 94 -3.29 -6.85 -28.75
N PHE A 95 -2.93 -7.12 -27.48
CA PHE A 95 -2.89 -8.49 -26.97
C PHE A 95 -4.26 -9.16 -26.87
N THR A 96 -5.32 -8.40 -26.58
CA THR A 96 -6.68 -8.95 -26.45
C THR A 96 -7.45 -9.00 -27.77
N LYS A 97 -7.16 -8.12 -28.73
CA LYS A 97 -7.98 -7.97 -29.97
C LYS A 97 -7.18 -7.81 -31.26
N GLY A 98 -5.85 -7.84 -31.22
CA GLY A 98 -4.96 -7.79 -32.40
C GLY A 98 -4.91 -6.47 -33.16
N ARG A 99 -5.48 -5.36 -32.66
CA ARG A 99 -5.82 -4.21 -33.54
C ARG A 99 -5.20 -2.84 -33.21
N CYS A 100 -4.54 -2.65 -32.07
CA CYS A 100 -4.08 -1.31 -31.65
C CYS A 100 -2.56 -1.25 -31.47
N LYS A 101 -1.85 -0.57 -32.38
CA LYS A 101 -0.39 -0.36 -32.29
C LYS A 101 0.00 1.12 -32.12
N LEU A 102 -0.92 1.96 -31.64
CA LEU A 102 -0.70 3.41 -31.59
C LEU A 102 0.51 3.82 -30.72
N CYS A 103 0.77 3.12 -29.61
CA CYS A 103 1.94 3.40 -28.78
C CYS A 103 3.28 3.17 -29.49
N GLU A 104 3.35 2.18 -30.39
CA GLU A 104 4.52 1.91 -31.24
C GLU A 104 4.67 3.00 -32.30
N GLN A 105 3.58 3.37 -32.99
CA GLN A 105 3.57 4.40 -34.04
C GLN A 105 4.02 5.78 -33.55
N VAL A 106 3.72 6.14 -32.31
CA VAL A 106 4.07 7.45 -31.72
C VAL A 106 5.40 7.44 -30.96
N CYS A 107 6.07 6.29 -30.83
CA CYS A 107 7.31 6.18 -30.10
C CYS A 107 8.49 6.67 -30.95
N PRO A 108 9.13 7.81 -30.63
CA PRO A 108 10.18 8.37 -31.48
C PRO A 108 11.46 7.53 -31.51
N THR A 109 11.71 6.70 -30.48
CA THR A 109 12.90 5.86 -30.38
C THR A 109 12.67 4.41 -30.83
N GLY A 110 11.44 4.06 -31.24
CA GLY A 110 11.11 2.68 -31.62
C GLY A 110 11.25 1.68 -30.46
N ALA A 111 11.09 2.12 -29.22
CA ALA A 111 11.31 1.28 -28.03
C ALA A 111 10.17 0.29 -27.75
N ILE A 112 8.99 0.43 -28.36
CA ILE A 112 7.88 -0.52 -28.14
C ILE A 112 8.16 -1.82 -28.89
N ASP A 113 8.01 -2.94 -28.20
CA ASP A 113 8.23 -4.26 -28.76
C ASP A 113 7.19 -5.24 -28.22
N PHE A 114 6.18 -5.57 -29.04
CA PHE A 114 5.11 -6.48 -28.65
C PHE A 114 5.52 -7.96 -28.67
N GLU A 115 6.67 -8.28 -29.27
CA GLU A 115 7.21 -9.64 -29.39
C GLU A 115 8.25 -9.93 -28.31
N GLN A 116 8.49 -8.97 -27.39
CA GLN A 116 9.39 -9.18 -26.26
C GLN A 116 8.92 -10.36 -25.39
N ASP A 117 9.81 -11.34 -25.20
CA ASP A 117 9.62 -12.46 -24.30
C ASP A 117 10.19 -12.19 -22.90
N ASP A 118 9.69 -12.94 -21.92
CA ASP A 118 10.28 -12.99 -20.60
C ASP A 118 11.70 -13.55 -20.68
N GLN A 119 12.59 -13.05 -19.80
CA GLN A 119 13.95 -13.53 -19.69
C GLN A 119 14.13 -14.30 -18.38
N LEU A 120 14.76 -15.46 -18.43
CA LEU A 120 15.18 -16.22 -17.26
C LEU A 120 16.65 -15.97 -16.99
N LEU A 121 16.97 -15.59 -15.76
CA LEU A 121 18.31 -15.27 -15.30
C LEU A 121 18.65 -16.16 -14.11
N ASP A 122 19.74 -16.91 -14.19
CA ASP A 122 20.27 -17.65 -13.06
C ASP A 122 21.42 -16.85 -12.44
N VAL A 123 21.32 -16.54 -11.15
CA VAL A 123 22.29 -15.73 -10.39
C VAL A 123 22.80 -16.52 -9.19
N GLN A 124 24.11 -16.45 -8.94
CA GLN A 124 24.74 -17.01 -7.75
C GLN A 124 24.81 -15.95 -6.65
N VAL A 125 24.31 -16.27 -5.46
CA VAL A 125 24.33 -15.35 -4.30
C VAL A 125 24.74 -16.08 -3.02
N GLY A 126 25.39 -15.35 -2.11
CA GLY A 126 25.80 -15.90 -0.81
C GLY A 126 24.72 -15.80 0.28
N ALA A 127 23.84 -14.81 0.18
CA ALA A 127 22.77 -14.54 1.13
C ALA A 127 21.55 -13.94 0.43
N ILE A 128 20.38 -14.05 1.07
CA ILE A 128 19.10 -13.57 0.58
C ILE A 128 18.43 -12.76 1.69
N ILE A 129 17.92 -11.57 1.36
CA ILE A 129 17.10 -10.75 2.25
C ILE A 129 15.69 -10.67 1.66
N VAL A 130 14.69 -11.12 2.41
CA VAL A 130 13.28 -11.07 2.02
C VAL A 130 12.66 -9.80 2.59
N ALA A 131 12.18 -8.93 1.70
CA ALA A 131 11.65 -7.62 2.03
C ALA A 131 10.34 -7.31 1.28
N THR A 132 9.45 -8.30 1.15
CA THR A 132 8.25 -8.26 0.29
C THR A 132 7.10 -7.41 0.83
N GLY A 133 7.28 -6.73 1.96
CA GLY A 133 6.31 -5.80 2.52
C GLY A 133 5.06 -6.50 3.07
N PHE A 134 3.89 -5.91 2.81
CA PHE A 134 2.61 -6.28 3.40
C PHE A 134 1.46 -6.07 2.40
N GLY A 135 0.30 -6.63 2.70
CA GLY A 135 -0.98 -6.36 2.02
C GLY A 135 -1.91 -5.50 2.87
N MET A 136 -2.85 -4.82 2.23
CA MET A 136 -3.94 -4.12 2.93
C MET A 136 -5.13 -5.07 3.06
N TRP A 137 -5.62 -5.24 4.29
CA TRP A 137 -6.80 -6.05 4.55
C TRP A 137 -8.07 -5.39 3.96
N ASP A 138 -8.96 -6.21 3.39
CA ASP A 138 -10.19 -5.75 2.75
C ASP A 138 -11.34 -5.56 3.77
N PRO A 139 -11.80 -4.31 4.00
CA PRO A 139 -12.87 -4.03 4.96
C PRO A 139 -14.27 -4.44 4.50
N THR A 140 -14.46 -4.93 3.27
CA THR A 140 -15.75 -5.54 2.88
C THR A 140 -16.13 -6.74 3.76
N GLN A 141 -15.14 -7.37 4.40
CA GLN A 141 -15.32 -8.52 5.28
C GLN A 141 -15.99 -8.19 6.62
N LEU A 142 -16.08 -6.90 6.99
CA LEU A 142 -16.75 -6.42 8.20
C LEU A 142 -17.92 -5.50 7.83
N PRO A 143 -19.14 -6.05 7.70
CA PRO A 143 -20.31 -5.32 7.19
C PRO A 143 -20.69 -4.08 8.00
N GLN A 144 -20.33 -4.02 9.28
CA GLN A 144 -20.66 -2.91 10.16
C GLN A 144 -20.06 -1.57 9.71
N TYR A 145 -19.03 -1.59 8.86
CA TYR A 145 -18.42 -0.36 8.32
C TYR A 145 -19.06 0.12 7.02
N SER A 146 -20.04 -0.63 6.47
CA SER A 146 -20.73 -0.28 5.22
C SER A 146 -19.81 0.02 4.03
N TYR A 147 -18.57 -0.47 4.06
CA TYR A 147 -17.60 -0.23 2.98
C TYR A 147 -18.11 -0.82 1.67
N GLY A 148 -18.03 -0.04 0.59
CA GLY A 148 -18.61 -0.38 -0.71
C GLY A 148 -20.09 0.00 -0.89
N LEU A 149 -20.81 0.39 0.17
CA LEU A 149 -22.19 0.89 0.07
C LEU A 149 -22.27 2.40 -0.21
N SER A 150 -21.18 3.14 0.02
CA SER A 150 -21.05 4.55 -0.33
C SER A 150 -19.63 4.84 -0.82
N PRO A 151 -19.46 5.66 -1.89
CA PRO A 151 -18.14 6.05 -2.39
C PRO A 151 -17.41 7.02 -1.44
N ASN A 152 -18.09 7.54 -0.42
CA ASN A 152 -17.52 8.42 0.61
C ASN A 152 -17.01 7.64 1.84
N ILE A 153 -17.11 6.31 1.83
CA ILE A 153 -16.44 5.44 2.82
C ILE A 153 -15.18 4.89 2.15
N ILE A 154 -14.02 5.40 2.56
CA ILE A 154 -12.72 5.09 1.95
C ILE A 154 -11.76 4.47 2.96
N THR A 155 -10.76 3.74 2.50
CA THR A 155 -9.68 3.24 3.35
C THR A 155 -8.62 4.31 3.61
N GLY A 156 -7.82 4.12 4.65
CA GLY A 156 -6.66 4.98 4.92
C GLY A 156 -5.71 5.07 3.72
N LEU A 157 -5.49 3.98 2.98
CA LEU A 157 -4.66 4.00 1.76
C LEU A 157 -5.32 4.81 0.63
N GLN A 158 -6.64 4.70 0.44
CA GLN A 158 -7.37 5.52 -0.52
C GLN A 158 -7.29 7.01 -0.16
N PHE A 159 -7.33 7.35 1.12
CA PHE A 159 -7.11 8.73 1.56
C PHE A 159 -5.68 9.23 1.28
N GLU A 160 -4.65 8.39 1.43
CA GLU A 160 -3.29 8.76 1.00
C GLU A 160 -3.25 9.10 -0.50
N ARG A 161 -3.97 8.34 -1.33
CA ARG A 161 -4.08 8.63 -2.77
C ARG A 161 -4.87 9.92 -3.05
N LEU A 162 -5.97 10.14 -2.34
CA LEU A 162 -6.81 11.34 -2.43
C LEU A 162 -6.05 12.62 -2.04
N SER A 163 -5.24 12.53 -0.99
CA SER A 163 -4.49 13.68 -0.45
C SER A 163 -3.15 13.93 -1.16
N SER A 164 -2.69 12.98 -1.98
CA SER A 164 -1.42 13.07 -2.70
C SER A 164 -1.49 14.05 -3.87
N ALA A 165 -0.55 15.01 -3.91
CA ALA A 165 -0.42 15.95 -5.03
C ALA A 165 -0.17 15.26 -6.39
N GLY A 166 0.48 14.08 -6.36
CA GLY A 166 0.70 13.24 -7.55
C GLY A 166 -0.37 12.17 -7.77
N GLY A 167 -1.44 12.17 -6.98
CA GLY A 167 -2.56 11.23 -7.08
C GLY A 167 -3.62 11.67 -8.08
N ALA A 168 -4.65 10.81 -8.25
CA ALA A 168 -5.71 11.02 -9.23
C ALA A 168 -6.54 12.31 -9.06
N THR A 169 -6.55 12.88 -7.85
CA THR A 169 -7.29 14.09 -7.49
C THR A 169 -6.40 15.32 -7.34
N GLY A 170 -5.10 15.22 -7.66
CA GLY A 170 -4.16 16.34 -7.51
C GLY A 170 -3.96 16.82 -6.06
N GLY A 171 -4.36 16.01 -5.08
CA GLY A 171 -4.27 16.32 -3.65
C GLY A 171 -5.48 17.05 -3.07
N GLU A 172 -6.54 17.23 -3.86
CA GLU A 172 -7.82 17.78 -3.38
C GLU A 172 -8.60 16.72 -2.60
N ILE A 173 -9.02 17.09 -1.39
CA ILE A 173 -9.86 16.26 -0.52
C ILE A 173 -11.31 16.65 -0.75
N LEU A 174 -11.99 15.89 -1.60
CA LEU A 174 -13.38 16.09 -1.99
C LEU A 174 -14.19 14.83 -1.72
N THR A 175 -15.49 14.99 -1.46
CA THR A 175 -16.45 13.89 -1.54
C THR A 175 -16.57 13.40 -2.98
N ALA A 176 -17.18 12.23 -3.17
CA ALA A 176 -17.43 11.65 -4.49
C ALA A 176 -18.23 12.57 -5.43
N GLU A 177 -19.04 13.47 -4.85
CA GLU A 177 -19.82 14.48 -5.57
C GLU A 177 -19.00 15.74 -5.91
N GLY A 178 -17.70 15.77 -5.58
CA GLY A 178 -16.80 16.89 -5.84
C GLY A 178 -16.93 18.05 -4.86
N LYS A 179 -17.50 17.81 -3.67
CA LYS A 179 -17.66 18.85 -2.65
C LYS A 179 -16.55 18.76 -1.61
N LYS A 180 -16.15 19.91 -1.08
CA LYS A 180 -15.26 19.97 0.08
C LYS A 180 -16.00 19.40 1.31
N PRO A 181 -15.45 18.41 2.04
CA PRO A 181 -16.13 17.87 3.22
C PRO A 181 -16.12 18.90 4.35
N GLU A 182 -17.22 18.97 5.11
CA GLU A 182 -17.33 19.78 6.32
C GLU A 182 -17.07 18.96 7.57
N ARG A 183 -17.34 17.64 7.51
CA ARG A 183 -17.12 16.70 8.60
C ARG A 183 -16.52 15.38 8.11
N VAL A 184 -15.50 14.90 8.81
CA VAL A 184 -14.82 13.63 8.49
C VAL A 184 -14.72 12.78 9.77
N ALA A 185 -15.03 11.49 9.66
CA ALA A 185 -14.74 10.53 10.71
C ALA A 185 -13.61 9.60 10.29
N ILE A 186 -12.72 9.27 11.22
CA ILE A 186 -11.67 8.28 11.05
C ILE A 186 -11.92 7.16 12.07
N ILE A 187 -11.98 5.92 11.61
CA ILE A 187 -12.25 4.75 12.46
C ILE A 187 -10.98 3.93 12.58
N HIS A 188 -10.47 3.78 13.80
CA HIS A 188 -9.26 3.02 14.09
C HIS A 188 -9.52 1.52 14.13
N CYS A 189 -8.44 0.75 14.04
CA CYS A 189 -8.44 -0.70 14.28
C CYS A 189 -9.39 -1.48 13.35
N VAL A 190 -9.68 -0.98 12.15
CA VAL A 190 -10.56 -1.68 11.21
C VAL A 190 -9.87 -2.97 10.73
N GLY A 191 -10.36 -4.11 11.19
CA GLY A 191 -9.76 -5.43 10.93
C GLY A 191 -8.53 -5.75 11.78
N SER A 192 -8.18 -4.96 12.79
CA SER A 192 -7.08 -5.21 13.73
C SER A 192 -7.59 -5.21 15.16
N ARG A 193 -6.98 -6.02 16.04
CA ARG A 193 -7.44 -6.24 17.42
C ARG A 193 -8.91 -6.66 17.45
N ASP A 194 -9.30 -7.49 16.48
CA ASP A 194 -10.65 -7.99 16.25
C ASP A 194 -10.60 -9.52 16.19
N GLU A 195 -11.48 -10.19 16.93
CA GLU A 195 -11.53 -11.66 16.98
C GLU A 195 -12.13 -12.27 15.70
N HIS A 196 -12.89 -11.49 14.94
CA HIS A 196 -13.50 -11.88 13.67
C HIS A 196 -12.63 -11.52 12.45
N ALA A 197 -11.50 -10.83 12.67
CA ALA A 197 -10.48 -10.55 11.67
C ALA A 197 -9.09 -10.88 12.26
N HIS A 198 -8.26 -9.87 12.52
CA HIS A 198 -6.92 -10.07 13.05
C HIS A 198 -6.81 -9.70 14.53
N ARG A 199 -6.32 -10.62 15.37
CA ARG A 199 -6.12 -10.40 16.81
C ARG A 199 -4.97 -9.44 17.15
N TYR A 200 -4.05 -9.24 16.22
CA TYR A 200 -2.87 -8.38 16.40
C TYR A 200 -3.18 -6.90 16.13
N CYS A 201 -2.26 -6.03 16.54
CA CYS A 201 -2.31 -4.61 16.22
C CYS A 201 -1.45 -4.32 14.98
N SER A 202 -2.01 -3.59 14.01
CA SER A 202 -1.28 -3.14 12.82
C SER A 202 -0.23 -2.05 13.06
N ARG A 203 -0.07 -1.60 14.32
CA ARG A 203 0.99 -0.71 14.84
C ARG A 203 1.06 0.71 14.27
N VAL A 204 0.76 0.92 12.99
CA VAL A 204 0.90 2.20 12.27
C VAL A 204 -0.41 2.97 12.14
N CYS A 205 -1.55 2.32 12.33
CA CYS A 205 -2.87 2.90 12.07
C CYS A 205 -3.19 4.13 12.91
N CYS A 206 -2.84 4.11 14.20
CA CYS A 206 -3.04 5.29 15.05
C CYS A 206 -2.29 6.52 14.50
N MET A 207 -1.03 6.33 14.12
CA MET A 207 -0.18 7.45 13.68
C MET A 207 -0.54 7.97 12.29
N TYR A 208 -0.86 7.08 11.34
CA TYR A 208 -1.34 7.59 10.06
C TYR A 208 -2.72 8.23 10.20
N SER A 209 -3.61 7.75 11.08
CA SER A 209 -4.91 8.40 11.31
C SER A 209 -4.74 9.82 11.84
N LEU A 210 -3.88 10.01 12.85
CA LEU A 210 -3.53 11.35 13.36
C LEU A 210 -2.96 12.25 12.25
N LYS A 211 -2.09 11.71 11.40
CA LYS A 211 -1.55 12.45 10.24
C LYS A 211 -2.66 12.81 9.24
N GLN A 212 -3.59 11.90 8.98
CA GLN A 212 -4.72 12.13 8.08
C GLN A 212 -5.68 13.17 8.67
N ALA A 213 -5.97 13.12 9.97
CA ALA A 213 -6.73 14.13 10.68
C ALA A 213 -6.09 15.52 10.54
N HIS A 214 -4.78 15.63 10.79
CA HIS A 214 -4.02 16.85 10.58
C HIS A 214 -4.16 17.39 9.15
N ILE A 215 -3.95 16.54 8.14
CA ILE A 215 -4.07 16.92 6.71
C ILE A 215 -5.49 17.38 6.36
N VAL A 216 -6.51 16.68 6.87
CA VAL A 216 -7.92 17.09 6.67
C VAL A 216 -8.14 18.47 7.29
N ARG A 217 -7.76 18.68 8.56
CA ARG A 217 -7.91 19.98 9.24
C ARG A 217 -7.21 21.10 8.49
N GLU A 218 -5.94 20.90 8.14
CA GLU A 218 -5.11 21.89 7.46
C GLU A 218 -5.69 22.28 6.09
N ARG A 219 -6.08 21.30 5.28
CA ARG A 219 -6.48 21.54 3.88
C ARG A 219 -7.95 21.87 3.71
N THR A 220 -8.81 21.31 4.57
CA THR A 220 -10.25 21.47 4.43
C THR A 220 -10.88 22.39 5.48
N GLY A 221 -10.31 22.44 6.68
CA GLY A 221 -10.95 23.08 7.83
C GLY A 221 -12.14 22.29 8.38
N ALA A 222 -12.37 21.07 7.90
CA ALA A 222 -13.46 20.21 8.36
C ALA A 222 -13.34 19.89 9.85
N GLU A 223 -14.46 19.61 10.51
CA GLU A 223 -14.44 18.94 11.80
C GLU A 223 -14.00 17.49 11.60
N VAL A 224 -13.09 17.00 12.47
CA VAL A 224 -12.59 15.62 12.40
C VAL A 224 -12.90 14.89 13.70
N TYR A 225 -13.42 13.68 13.55
CA TYR A 225 -13.78 12.77 14.65
C TYR A 225 -12.95 11.49 14.55
N GLU A 226 -12.16 11.19 15.57
CA GLU A 226 -11.33 9.99 15.68
C GLU A 226 -12.02 8.97 16.60
N PHE A 227 -12.49 7.86 16.06
CA PHE A 227 -13.10 6.76 16.82
C PHE A 227 -12.04 5.70 17.10
N TYR A 228 -11.63 5.55 18.36
CA TYR A 228 -10.46 4.75 18.73
C TYR A 228 -10.63 4.02 20.07
N MET A 229 -9.89 2.92 20.27
CA MET A 229 -9.85 2.20 21.56
C MET A 229 -8.75 2.74 22.49
N ASP A 230 -7.52 2.72 21.96
CA ASP A 230 -6.31 3.16 22.63
C ASP A 230 -5.46 3.90 21.60
N MET A 231 -4.91 5.06 21.96
CA MET A 231 -3.98 5.77 21.09
C MET A 231 -2.58 5.17 21.27
N ARG A 232 -2.00 4.61 20.21
CA ARG A 232 -0.70 3.93 20.26
C ARG A 232 0.41 4.76 19.62
N ALA A 233 0.74 5.88 20.27
CA ALA A 233 1.75 6.83 19.85
C ALA A 233 3.14 6.54 20.49
N PHE A 234 3.68 5.34 20.28
CA PHE A 234 4.81 4.81 21.05
C PHE A 234 6.22 5.19 20.52
N GLY A 235 6.32 5.76 19.32
CA GLY A 235 7.60 6.17 18.71
C GLY A 235 8.13 7.48 19.31
N LYS A 236 9.39 7.83 18.99
CA LYS A 236 9.95 9.13 19.39
C LYS A 236 9.14 10.26 18.76
N ALA A 237 8.73 11.24 19.57
CA ALA A 237 7.92 12.39 19.15
C ALA A 237 6.48 12.05 18.72
N TYR A 238 6.00 10.82 18.97
CA TYR A 238 4.67 10.40 18.51
C TYR A 238 3.58 10.89 19.46
N GLU A 239 3.83 10.88 20.77
CA GLU A 239 2.90 11.45 21.76
C GLU A 239 2.75 12.97 21.57
N GLU A 240 3.86 13.66 21.35
CA GLU A 240 3.87 15.10 21.07
C GLU A 240 3.11 15.43 19.77
N PHE A 241 3.13 14.52 18.79
CA PHE A 241 2.30 14.66 17.59
C PHE A 241 0.81 14.41 17.88
N TYR A 242 0.49 13.45 18.75
CA TYR A 242 -0.87 13.24 19.22
C TYR A 242 -1.42 14.48 19.95
N GLU A 243 -0.67 15.03 20.91
CA GLU A 243 -1.01 16.27 21.64
C GLU A 243 -1.27 17.43 20.67
N ARG A 244 -0.38 17.61 19.69
CA ARG A 244 -0.57 18.64 18.66
C ARG A 244 -1.89 18.47 17.90
N VAL A 245 -2.24 17.25 17.50
CA VAL A 245 -3.50 17.01 16.76
C VAL A 245 -4.73 17.26 17.66
N GLN A 246 -4.62 17.05 18.98
CA GLN A 246 -5.65 17.48 19.93
C GLN A 246 -5.79 19.01 19.96
N GLU A 247 -4.68 19.74 20.00
CA GLU A 247 -4.66 21.22 19.96
C GLU A 247 -5.24 21.78 18.66
N GLU A 248 -5.17 21.03 17.56
CA GLU A 248 -5.78 21.39 16.26
C GLU A 248 -7.32 21.24 16.26
N GLY A 249 -7.93 20.81 17.36
CA GLY A 249 -9.37 20.74 17.56
C GLY A 249 -10.03 19.47 17.00
N VAL A 250 -9.26 18.39 16.85
CA VAL A 250 -9.79 17.06 16.51
C VAL A 250 -10.52 16.47 17.72
N THR A 251 -11.71 15.91 17.48
CA THR A 251 -12.52 15.28 18.53
C THR A 251 -12.17 13.80 18.63
N PHE A 252 -11.73 13.36 19.81
CA PHE A 252 -11.36 11.97 20.07
C PHE A 252 -12.50 11.28 20.82
N VAL A 253 -13.09 10.26 20.20
CA VAL A 253 -14.16 9.44 20.78
C VAL A 253 -13.56 8.09 21.14
N ARG A 254 -13.37 7.87 22.43
CA ARG A 254 -12.78 6.63 22.93
C ARG A 254 -13.86 5.57 23.11
N GLY A 255 -13.78 4.46 22.39
CA GLY A 255 -14.67 3.32 22.57
C GLY A 255 -14.49 2.21 21.55
N ARG A 256 -15.31 1.17 21.70
CA ARG A 256 -15.37 0.01 20.80
C ARG A 256 -16.66 0.02 19.99
N GLY A 257 -16.69 -0.80 18.94
CA GLY A 257 -17.92 -1.07 18.19
C GLY A 257 -18.40 0.12 17.36
N ALA A 258 -17.48 0.83 16.71
CA ALA A 258 -17.89 1.85 15.75
C ALA A 258 -18.61 1.19 14.56
N GLU A 259 -19.76 1.73 14.18
CA GLU A 259 -20.57 1.28 13.04
C GLU A 259 -20.88 2.46 12.12
N VAL A 260 -21.02 2.18 10.83
CA VAL A 260 -21.32 3.19 9.81
C VAL A 260 -22.66 2.86 9.16
N GLU A 261 -23.58 3.81 9.20
CA GLU A 261 -24.87 3.77 8.51
C GLU A 261 -24.87 4.76 7.34
N VAL A 262 -25.25 4.32 6.15
CA VAL A 262 -25.48 5.21 4.99
C VAL A 262 -26.89 5.76 5.06
N LEU A 263 -27.02 7.07 5.30
CA LEU A 263 -28.33 7.71 5.46
C LEU A 263 -29.01 7.95 4.09
N PRO A 264 -30.35 8.07 4.04
CA PRO A 264 -31.08 8.30 2.79
C PRO A 264 -30.69 9.58 2.02
N ASN A 265 -30.11 10.57 2.71
CA ASN A 265 -29.63 11.81 2.12
C ASN A 265 -28.18 11.73 1.59
N GLY A 266 -27.55 10.55 1.66
CA GLY A 266 -26.16 10.31 1.24
C GLY A 266 -25.09 10.63 2.28
N ARG A 267 -25.45 11.20 3.44
CA ARG A 267 -24.50 11.38 4.56
C ARG A 267 -24.21 10.07 5.27
N LEU A 268 -23.11 10.03 6.01
CA LEU A 268 -22.65 8.86 6.73
C LEU A 268 -22.84 9.11 8.23
N ARG A 269 -23.56 8.22 8.92
CA ARG A 269 -23.69 8.28 10.38
C ARG A 269 -22.74 7.27 11.01
N VAL A 270 -21.74 7.76 11.72
CA VAL A 270 -20.85 6.92 12.53
C VAL A 270 -21.39 6.86 13.94
N LYS A 271 -21.72 5.65 14.42
CA LYS A 271 -22.16 5.38 15.79
C LYS A 271 -21.03 4.72 16.54
N GLY A 272 -20.88 5.01 17.82
CA GLY A 272 -19.92 4.33 18.68
C GLY A 272 -20.24 4.55 20.15
N GLU A 273 -19.58 3.79 21.01
CA GLU A 273 -19.57 4.08 22.44
C GLU A 273 -18.53 5.18 22.73
N ASP A 274 -18.90 6.14 23.58
CA ASP A 274 -17.95 6.98 24.27
C ASP A 274 -17.79 6.43 25.68
N ALA A 275 -16.70 5.69 25.90
CA ALA A 275 -16.39 5.01 27.15
C ALA A 275 -16.09 6.00 28.28
N ASP A 276 -15.62 7.20 27.97
CA ASP A 276 -15.32 8.23 28.97
C ASP A 276 -16.63 8.89 29.46
N LEU A 277 -17.64 8.99 28.59
CA LEU A 277 -18.98 9.49 28.92
C LEU A 277 -19.98 8.40 29.30
N GLY A 278 -19.65 7.12 29.09
CA GLY A 278 -20.54 5.97 29.33
C GLY A 278 -21.82 6.00 28.50
N LYS A 279 -21.78 6.58 27.29
CA LYS A 279 -22.98 6.75 26.44
C LYS A 279 -22.69 6.44 24.98
N LEU A 280 -23.73 6.06 24.25
CA LEU A 280 -23.67 5.97 22.79
C LEU A 280 -23.65 7.37 22.18
N VAL A 281 -22.75 7.57 21.23
CA VAL A 281 -22.61 8.81 20.47
C VAL A 281 -22.78 8.52 18.99
N ALA A 282 -23.21 9.53 18.24
CA ALA A 282 -23.32 9.46 16.79
C ALA A 282 -22.86 10.77 16.16
N ALA A 283 -22.13 10.67 15.05
CA ALA A 283 -21.69 11.81 14.26
C ALA A 283 -22.12 11.61 12.79
N ASP A 284 -22.84 12.59 12.25
CA ASP A 284 -23.15 12.64 10.82
C ASP A 284 -22.01 13.38 10.10
N VAL A 285 -21.35 12.66 9.18
CA VAL A 285 -20.17 13.10 8.46
C VAL A 285 -20.33 12.94 6.95
N ASP A 286 -19.43 13.56 6.20
CA ASP A 286 -19.45 13.58 4.74
C ASP A 286 -18.48 12.54 4.17
N ILE A 287 -17.39 12.23 4.89
CA ILE A 287 -16.43 11.18 4.55
C ILE A 287 -16.15 10.33 5.80
N VAL A 288 -16.05 9.02 5.62
CA VAL A 288 -15.51 8.09 6.62
C VAL A 288 -14.21 7.50 6.08
N ILE A 289 -13.15 7.56 6.88
CA ILE A 289 -11.85 6.95 6.60
C ILE A 289 -11.66 5.74 7.52
N LEU A 290 -11.51 4.56 6.92
CA LEU A 290 -11.29 3.31 7.63
C LEU A 290 -9.78 3.07 7.77
N ALA A 291 -9.27 3.11 8.99
CA ALA A 291 -7.88 2.78 9.28
C ALA A 291 -7.69 1.25 9.29
N THR A 292 -7.59 0.68 8.09
CA THR A 292 -7.56 -0.75 7.85
C THR A 292 -6.28 -1.41 8.32
N ALA A 293 -6.41 -2.69 8.68
CA ALA A 293 -5.31 -3.55 9.06
C ALA A 293 -4.33 -3.76 7.91
N ILE A 294 -3.07 -3.99 8.28
CA ILE A 294 -2.09 -4.58 7.39
C ILE A 294 -1.97 -6.07 7.69
N GLU A 295 -1.73 -6.84 6.65
CA GLU A 295 -1.63 -8.28 6.68
C GLU A 295 -0.43 -8.75 5.86
N PRO A 296 -0.03 -10.02 5.95
CA PRO A 296 1.00 -10.55 5.08
C PRO A 296 0.65 -10.30 3.61
N HIS A 297 1.65 -10.06 2.77
CA HIS A 297 1.40 -9.87 1.35
C HIS A 297 0.65 -11.09 0.77
N PRO A 298 -0.28 -10.94 -0.20
CA PRO A 298 -1.10 -12.06 -0.69
C PRO A 298 -0.33 -13.25 -1.26
N ASP A 299 0.94 -13.05 -1.67
CA ASP A 299 1.80 -14.13 -2.15
C ASP A 299 2.73 -14.71 -1.08
N ALA A 300 2.53 -14.36 0.20
CA ALA A 300 3.48 -14.69 1.25
C ALA A 300 3.63 -16.20 1.49
N ASP A 301 2.60 -17.02 1.24
CA ASP A 301 2.73 -18.48 1.31
C ASP A 301 3.65 -19.03 0.21
N ARG A 302 3.55 -18.48 -1.00
CA ARG A 302 4.45 -18.81 -2.12
C ARG A 302 5.89 -18.39 -1.79
N VAL A 303 6.07 -17.18 -1.25
CA VAL A 303 7.37 -16.67 -0.82
C VAL A 303 7.95 -17.52 0.32
N ALA A 304 7.13 -17.92 1.30
CA ALA A 304 7.56 -18.82 2.37
C ALA A 304 8.08 -20.15 1.82
N ALA A 305 7.33 -20.77 0.92
CA ALA A 305 7.74 -22.02 0.28
C ALA A 305 9.04 -21.85 -0.52
N LEU A 306 9.16 -20.76 -1.28
CA LEU A 306 10.31 -20.48 -2.15
C LEU A 306 11.62 -20.30 -1.38
N PHE A 307 11.57 -19.63 -0.22
CA PHE A 307 12.76 -19.30 0.58
C PHE A 307 12.91 -20.17 1.84
N GLY A 308 12.03 -21.16 2.04
CA GLY A 308 12.03 -22.03 3.21
C GLY A 308 11.80 -21.28 4.53
N LEU A 309 10.82 -20.37 4.56
CA LEU A 309 10.52 -19.55 5.73
C LEU A 309 9.40 -20.14 6.58
N GLY A 310 9.55 -20.02 7.91
CA GLY A 310 8.44 -20.22 8.85
C GLY A 310 7.47 -19.04 8.87
N ARG A 311 6.30 -19.26 9.47
CA ARG A 311 5.25 -18.24 9.66
C ARG A 311 4.86 -18.18 11.14
N THR A 312 4.63 -16.99 11.67
CA THR A 312 4.07 -16.76 13.01
C THR A 312 2.54 -16.93 12.99
N GLU A 313 1.91 -16.96 14.17
CA GLU A 313 0.45 -17.14 14.29
C GLU A 313 -0.36 -16.00 13.65
N ASP A 314 0.20 -14.78 13.64
CA ASP A 314 -0.35 -13.63 12.91
C ASP A 314 -0.14 -13.72 11.38
N GLY A 315 0.47 -14.81 10.93
CA GLY A 315 0.73 -15.07 9.53
C GLY A 315 1.89 -14.26 8.96
N PHE A 316 2.72 -13.51 9.70
CA PHE A 316 3.91 -12.90 9.08
C PHE A 316 5.08 -13.89 9.00
N PHE A 317 6.19 -13.53 8.35
CA PHE A 317 7.37 -14.41 8.33
C PHE A 317 8.03 -14.48 9.69
N ALA A 318 8.36 -15.70 10.14
CA ALA A 318 8.94 -15.94 11.44
C ALA A 318 10.45 -15.64 11.44
N GLU A 319 10.87 -14.81 12.39
CA GLU A 319 12.26 -14.65 12.77
C GLU A 319 12.78 -15.85 13.56
N ALA A 320 14.10 -16.01 13.60
CA ALA A 320 14.75 -17.11 14.30
C ALA A 320 14.61 -17.02 15.82
N HIS A 321 14.61 -15.79 16.36
CA HIS A 321 14.34 -15.54 17.77
C HIS A 321 13.95 -14.06 17.98
N PRO A 322 12.81 -13.74 18.63
CA PRO A 322 12.26 -12.37 18.72
C PRO A 322 13.22 -11.29 19.26
N LYS A 323 14.14 -11.68 20.16
CA LYS A 323 15.11 -10.77 20.79
C LYS A 323 16.56 -10.91 20.29
N LEU A 324 17.07 -12.14 20.24
CA LEU A 324 18.48 -12.41 19.95
C LEU A 324 18.80 -12.32 18.45
N ARG A 325 17.85 -12.68 17.59
CA ARG A 325 18.05 -12.79 16.14
C ARG A 325 16.78 -12.34 15.39
N PRO A 326 16.40 -11.05 15.52
CA PRO A 326 15.10 -10.56 15.05
C PRO A 326 15.01 -10.43 13.52
N VAL A 327 16.14 -10.38 12.83
CA VAL A 327 16.21 -10.30 11.35
C VAL A 327 16.60 -11.61 10.69
N GLU A 328 17.12 -12.58 11.45
CA GLU A 328 17.49 -13.88 10.91
C GLU A 328 16.28 -14.80 10.85
N THR A 329 16.36 -15.84 10.03
CA THR A 329 15.34 -16.89 9.95
C THR A 329 15.89 -18.22 10.44
N SER A 330 15.05 -19.25 10.54
CA SER A 330 15.52 -20.63 10.77
C SER A 330 16.39 -21.17 9.64
N THR A 331 16.32 -20.55 8.45
CA THR A 331 17.07 -20.95 7.26
C THR A 331 18.33 -20.10 7.14
N ALA A 332 19.48 -20.73 7.36
CA ALA A 332 20.77 -20.05 7.35
C ALA A 332 21.02 -19.32 6.02
N GLY A 333 21.48 -18.08 6.09
CA GLY A 333 21.73 -17.23 4.92
C GLY A 333 20.49 -16.54 4.34
N VAL A 334 19.31 -16.75 4.93
CA VAL A 334 18.07 -16.03 4.58
C VAL A 334 17.65 -15.15 5.76
N PHE A 335 17.44 -13.86 5.47
CA PHE A 335 17.11 -12.82 6.45
C PHE A 335 15.81 -12.12 6.07
N LEU A 336 15.22 -11.39 7.01
CA LEU A 336 13.99 -10.62 6.85
C LEU A 336 14.27 -9.12 6.96
N ALA A 337 13.59 -8.32 6.15
CA ALA A 337 13.61 -6.88 6.25
C ALA A 337 12.20 -6.28 6.15
N GLY A 338 11.87 -5.37 7.06
CA GLY A 338 10.65 -4.58 6.98
C GLY A 338 9.36 -5.36 7.29
N ALA A 339 8.24 -4.82 6.82
CA ALA A 339 6.90 -5.23 7.23
C ALA A 339 6.51 -6.68 6.92
N CYS A 340 7.30 -7.41 6.11
CA CYS A 340 7.04 -8.83 5.85
C CYS A 340 7.25 -9.73 7.08
N GLN A 341 8.05 -9.29 8.06
CA GLN A 341 8.19 -9.96 9.36
C GLN A 341 7.12 -9.54 10.37
N GLY A 342 6.36 -8.48 10.08
CA GLY A 342 5.30 -8.00 10.98
C GLY A 342 5.09 -6.49 10.91
N PRO A 343 3.93 -5.98 11.38
CA PRO A 343 3.58 -4.57 11.32
C PRO A 343 4.65 -3.64 11.91
N ARG A 344 5.02 -2.59 11.16
CA ARG A 344 5.96 -1.54 11.60
C ARG A 344 5.89 -0.29 10.72
N ASP A 345 6.40 0.82 11.24
CA ASP A 345 6.50 2.08 10.50
C ASP A 345 7.77 2.17 9.64
N VAL A 346 7.97 3.32 8.99
CA VAL A 346 9.11 3.55 8.11
C VAL A 346 10.45 3.58 8.88
N PRO A 347 10.62 4.36 9.97
CA PRO A 347 11.85 4.32 10.76
C PRO A 347 12.25 2.91 11.21
N ASP A 348 11.32 2.13 11.75
CA ASP A 348 11.58 0.77 12.21
C ASP A 348 11.90 -0.17 11.03
N THR A 349 11.25 0.03 9.88
CA THR A 349 11.57 -0.69 8.64
C THR A 349 13.01 -0.42 8.19
N VAL A 350 13.44 0.83 8.20
CA VAL A 350 14.79 1.22 7.79
C VAL A 350 15.84 0.67 8.76
N ALA A 351 15.59 0.74 10.07
CA ALA A 351 16.47 0.17 11.08
C ALA A 351 16.58 -1.35 10.94
N HIS A 352 15.46 -2.04 10.73
CA HIS A 352 15.43 -3.49 10.52
C HIS A 352 16.14 -3.91 9.23
N ALA A 353 16.00 -3.12 8.15
CA ALA A 353 16.70 -3.35 6.90
C ALA A 353 18.21 -3.07 7.00
N GLY A 354 18.64 -2.16 7.89
CA GLY A 354 20.06 -1.93 8.17
C GLY A 354 20.70 -2.99 9.09
N ALA A 355 19.88 -3.76 9.81
CA ALA A 355 20.33 -4.86 10.65
C ALA A 355 20.41 -6.20 9.89
N ALA A 356 19.54 -6.40 8.90
CA ALA A 356 19.60 -7.50 7.94
C ALA A 356 20.76 -7.31 6.97
#